data_AF-A0A9W6YQ72-F1
#
_entry.id   AF-A0A9W6YQ72-F1
#
_cell.length_a   1.000
_cell.length_b   1.000
_cell.length_c   1.000
_cell.angle_alpha   90.00
_cell.angle_beta   90.00
_cell.angle_gamma   90.00
#
_symmetry.space_group_name_H-M   'P 1'
#
loop_
_entity.id
_entity.type
_entity.pdbx_description
1 polymer ?
#
loop_
_entity_poly.entity_id
_entity_poly.type
_entity_poly.pdbx_seq_one_letter_code
_entity_poly.pdbx_strand_id
1 'polypeptide(L)'
;MAVDLVECCVNADSGFLKVLMDTIDKNLYYLEKETLIYKLSESEFKKSKTVQLIINHLNQKRTVVTQSIEEVEVLKEIRLFLKTCQTNVKLTKFINSIQHNLKFGHQLTFQQTEDLIWLILQRRSKERFELYNKIMSQLKETTIRVSENKQTGMFPPLHSGHYLRAIQAISRVKEVPLEELKTMLQSMKQWEIPINRQIANHLVLVFTRRDHYPEANQLILSFFEDGLLKKASNSGTDSKIEIGNEGDNKMLTRLFNTCMWSYNKMTQGTVFTSSEFHSRQRKLRELICGFLKDSEGYFDDESLYCSIEASLSGNDEPFALALLQHYGTKLERGIPITVLKMIQRKILYSLDKMKQRLTDKNLKLMDPQVTRIREACEISTFLENDDERRNGVVLASEGNIKGREEDADNSVHWIICAKLIITYMKELHYYPFPYSFQDSSNWSLSSFEIFELKTIFETQLIERQKELNLTEMDSDAMLERYSSEV
;
A
#
# COMPACT_ATOMS: atom_id res chain seq x y z
N MET A 1 26.61 -47.15 -25.96
CA MET A 1 27.74 -47.01 -26.90
C MET A 1 28.91 -46.21 -26.32
N ALA A 2 28.76 -44.91 -26.00
CA ALA A 2 29.89 -44.12 -25.45
C ALA A 2 30.31 -44.56 -24.04
N VAL A 3 29.35 -44.93 -23.18
CA VAL A 3 29.64 -45.44 -21.82
C VAL A 3 30.26 -46.83 -21.86
N ASP A 4 29.78 -47.73 -22.74
CA ASP A 4 30.40 -49.05 -22.96
C ASP A 4 31.85 -48.93 -23.42
N LEU A 5 32.14 -47.95 -24.29
CA LEU A 5 33.50 -47.68 -24.76
C LEU A 5 34.39 -47.16 -23.62
N VAL A 6 33.85 -46.26 -22.78
CA VAL A 6 34.54 -45.77 -21.58
C VAL A 6 34.74 -46.89 -20.56
N GLU A 7 33.77 -47.79 -20.35
CA GLU A 7 33.93 -48.97 -19.48
C GLU A 7 35.00 -49.92 -20.00
N CYS A 8 35.00 -50.24 -21.30
CA CYS A 8 36.04 -51.05 -21.92
C CYS A 8 37.43 -50.41 -21.75
N CYS A 9 37.55 -49.10 -21.97
CA CYS A 9 38.82 -48.39 -21.80
C CYS A 9 39.26 -48.29 -20.34
N VAL A 10 38.34 -48.09 -19.38
CA VAL A 10 38.64 -48.01 -17.94
C VAL A 10 38.99 -49.37 -17.35
N ASN A 11 38.33 -50.44 -17.80
CA ASN A 11 38.65 -51.81 -17.38
C ASN A 11 39.99 -52.29 -17.96
N ALA A 12 40.38 -51.78 -19.13
CA ALA A 12 41.68 -52.05 -19.74
C ALA A 12 42.82 -51.21 -19.15
N ASP A 13 42.56 -49.96 -18.75
CA ASP A 13 43.57 -49.04 -18.20
C ASP A 13 42.99 -48.08 -17.13
N SER A 14 43.37 -48.31 -15.88
CA SER A 14 43.02 -47.43 -14.75
C SER A 14 43.55 -46.00 -14.87
N GLY A 15 44.60 -45.78 -15.66
CA GLY A 15 45.16 -44.45 -15.96
C GLY A 15 44.21 -43.59 -16.81
N PHE A 16 43.42 -44.22 -17.68
CA PHE A 16 42.43 -43.52 -18.50
C PHE A 16 41.33 -42.88 -17.64
N LEU A 17 40.85 -43.58 -16.60
CA LEU A 17 39.86 -43.01 -15.67
C LEU A 17 40.41 -41.78 -14.97
N LYS A 18 41.68 -41.80 -14.56
CA LYS A 18 42.34 -40.67 -13.91
C LYS A 18 42.43 -39.45 -14.85
N VAL A 19 42.83 -39.66 -16.12
CA VAL A 19 42.87 -38.60 -17.13
C VAL A 19 41.48 -38.02 -17.40
N LEU A 20 40.45 -38.87 -17.47
CA LEU A 20 39.07 -38.43 -17.63
C LEU A 20 38.61 -37.58 -16.44
N MET A 21 38.90 -38.01 -15.21
CA MET A 21 38.54 -37.26 -14.00
C MET A 21 39.26 -35.89 -13.95
N ASP A 22 40.56 -35.87 -14.27
CA ASP A 22 41.33 -34.63 -14.34
C ASP A 22 40.79 -33.67 -15.41
N THR A 23 40.32 -34.21 -16.54
CA THR A 23 39.72 -33.44 -17.63
C THR A 23 38.39 -32.84 -17.20
N ILE A 24 37.52 -33.63 -16.56
CA ILE A 24 36.26 -33.14 -15.99
C ILE A 24 36.53 -32.03 -14.98
N ASP A 25 37.54 -32.20 -14.13
CA ASP A 25 37.83 -31.24 -13.08
C ASP A 25 38.36 -29.90 -13.59
N LYS A 26 39.23 -29.94 -14.60
CA LYS A 26 39.84 -28.73 -15.17
C LYS A 26 38.92 -27.98 -16.13
N ASN A 27 38.05 -28.69 -16.85
CA ASN A 27 37.34 -28.12 -18.01
C ASN A 27 35.85 -27.87 -17.77
N LEU A 28 35.20 -28.59 -16.84
CA LEU A 28 33.78 -28.37 -16.56
C LEU A 28 33.59 -27.38 -15.40
N TYR A 29 32.72 -26.38 -15.59
CA TYR A 29 32.26 -25.54 -14.49
C TYR A 29 31.25 -26.31 -13.62
N TYR A 30 30.95 -25.78 -12.43
CA TYR A 30 30.11 -26.47 -11.44
C TYR A 30 28.74 -26.92 -11.99
N LEU A 31 28.00 -26.07 -12.71
CA LEU A 31 26.68 -26.43 -13.25
C LEU A 31 26.75 -27.55 -14.32
N GLU A 32 27.83 -27.58 -15.09
CA GLU A 32 28.12 -28.63 -16.07
C GLU A 32 28.46 -29.95 -15.38
N LYS A 33 29.14 -29.90 -14.22
CA LYS A 33 29.37 -31.08 -13.36
C LYS A 33 28.05 -31.59 -12.76
N GLU A 34 27.18 -30.71 -12.25
CA GLU A 34 25.86 -31.11 -11.75
C GLU A 34 25.00 -31.77 -12.86
N THR A 35 24.99 -31.17 -14.05
CA THR A 35 24.31 -31.75 -15.23
C THR A 35 24.81 -33.16 -15.54
N LEU A 36 26.12 -33.36 -15.48
CA LEU A 36 26.73 -34.66 -15.74
C LEU A 36 26.29 -35.69 -14.69
N ILE A 37 26.21 -35.30 -13.42
CA ILE A 37 25.80 -36.21 -12.34
C ILE A 37 24.35 -36.65 -12.51
N TYR A 38 23.42 -35.74 -12.82
CA TYR A 38 22.03 -36.13 -13.10
C TYR A 38 21.93 -37.05 -14.32
N LYS A 39 22.55 -36.68 -15.44
CA LYS A 39 22.51 -37.49 -16.67
C LYS A 39 23.09 -38.88 -16.47
N LEU A 40 24.18 -39.02 -15.71
CA LEU A 40 24.76 -40.31 -15.39
C LEU A 40 23.89 -41.12 -14.44
N SER A 41 23.27 -40.48 -13.45
CA SER A 41 22.37 -41.12 -12.48
C SER A 41 21.08 -41.65 -13.10
N GLU A 42 20.61 -40.99 -14.16
CA GLU A 42 19.41 -41.39 -14.93
C GLU A 42 19.74 -42.31 -16.13
N SER A 43 21.02 -42.47 -16.47
CA SER A 43 21.42 -43.29 -17.61
C SER A 43 21.11 -44.78 -17.40
N GLU A 44 20.95 -45.51 -18.51
CA GLU A 44 20.85 -46.97 -18.53
C GLU A 44 22.06 -47.65 -17.86
N PHE A 45 23.21 -46.94 -17.85
CA PHE A 45 24.47 -47.39 -17.28
C PHE A 45 24.66 -46.97 -15.82
N LYS A 46 23.63 -46.47 -15.12
CA LYS A 46 23.78 -45.99 -13.72
C LYS A 46 24.38 -47.02 -12.76
N LYS A 47 24.29 -48.32 -13.05
CA LYS A 47 24.88 -49.41 -12.24
C LYS A 47 26.33 -49.76 -12.61
N SER A 48 26.86 -49.18 -13.70
CA SER A 48 28.26 -49.34 -14.11
C SER A 48 29.20 -48.92 -12.98
N LYS A 49 30.24 -49.73 -12.73
CA LYS A 49 31.28 -49.40 -11.76
C LYS A 49 31.98 -48.09 -12.12
N THR A 50 32.26 -47.90 -13.41
CA THR A 50 32.89 -46.67 -13.93
C THR A 50 31.99 -45.48 -13.69
N VAL A 51 30.71 -45.55 -14.07
CA VAL A 51 29.74 -44.45 -13.85
C VAL A 51 29.63 -44.10 -12.36
N GLN A 52 29.56 -45.10 -11.48
CA GLN A 52 29.51 -44.91 -10.03
C GLN A 52 30.79 -44.24 -9.49
N LEU A 53 31.97 -44.59 -10.00
CA LEU A 53 33.22 -43.93 -9.62
C LEU A 53 33.23 -42.45 -10.04
N ILE A 54 32.74 -42.12 -11.23
CA ILE A 54 32.62 -40.72 -11.70
C ILE A 54 31.65 -39.94 -10.80
N ILE A 55 30.46 -40.48 -10.56
CA ILE A 55 29.44 -39.84 -9.70
C ILE A 55 30.00 -39.62 -8.29
N ASN A 56 30.65 -40.62 -7.70
CA ASN A 56 31.23 -40.52 -6.35
C ASN A 56 32.35 -39.48 -6.28
N HIS A 57 33.24 -39.43 -7.28
CA HIS A 57 34.30 -38.42 -7.35
C HIS A 57 33.73 -37.01 -7.43
N LEU A 58 32.69 -36.80 -8.24
CA LEU A 58 32.06 -35.49 -8.37
C LEU A 58 31.28 -35.11 -7.10
N ASN A 59 30.58 -36.06 -6.48
CA ASN A 59 29.86 -35.86 -5.23
C ASN A 59 30.78 -35.40 -4.09
N GLN A 60 32.00 -35.94 -4.00
CA GLN A 60 32.98 -35.55 -2.98
C GLN A 60 33.44 -34.08 -3.10
N LYS A 61 33.28 -33.47 -4.27
CA LYS A 61 33.69 -32.10 -4.56
C LYS A 61 32.53 -31.10 -4.58
N ARG A 62 31.31 -31.56 -4.29
CA ARG A 62 30.11 -30.70 -4.25
C ARG A 62 30.13 -29.81 -3.02
N THR A 63 30.10 -28.50 -3.25
CA THR A 63 29.91 -27.51 -2.17
C THR A 63 28.45 -27.48 -1.72
N VAL A 64 27.53 -27.40 -2.69
CA VAL A 64 26.09 -27.51 -2.52
C VAL A 64 25.61 -28.65 -3.43
N VAL A 65 24.50 -29.29 -3.09
CA VAL A 65 23.85 -30.29 -3.96
C VAL A 65 22.63 -29.60 -4.55
N THR A 66 22.52 -29.53 -5.88
CA THR A 66 21.30 -29.00 -6.49
C THR A 66 20.12 -29.94 -6.24
N GLN A 67 18.90 -29.42 -6.31
CA GLN A 67 17.64 -30.10 -5.99
C GLN A 67 17.17 -31.00 -7.13
N SER A 68 17.42 -30.57 -8.37
CA SER A 68 16.91 -31.19 -9.58
C SER A 68 17.72 -30.74 -10.81
N ILE A 69 17.55 -31.43 -11.94
CA ILE A 69 18.13 -31.00 -13.22
C ILE A 69 17.49 -29.68 -13.69
N GLU A 70 16.21 -29.45 -13.36
CA GLU A 70 15.51 -28.21 -13.65
C GLU A 70 16.17 -27.02 -12.92
N GLU A 71 16.57 -27.18 -11.64
CA GLU A 71 17.32 -26.13 -10.92
C GLU A 71 18.59 -25.75 -11.68
N VAL A 72 19.34 -26.75 -12.17
CA VAL A 72 20.59 -26.56 -12.93
C VAL A 72 20.34 -25.79 -14.23
N GLU A 73 19.29 -26.10 -14.97
CA GLU A 73 18.94 -25.40 -16.21
C GLU A 73 18.54 -23.93 -15.94
N VAL A 74 17.77 -23.67 -14.88
CA VAL A 74 17.45 -22.29 -14.46
C VAL A 74 18.71 -21.51 -14.11
N LEU A 75 19.67 -22.11 -13.38
CA LEU A 75 20.94 -21.48 -13.03
C LEU A 75 21.82 -21.19 -14.26
N LYS A 76 21.78 -22.05 -15.29
CA LYS A 76 22.43 -21.79 -16.58
C LYS A 76 21.78 -20.63 -17.32
N GLU A 77 20.46 -20.56 -17.36
CA GLU A 77 19.72 -19.43 -17.94
C GLU A 77 20.07 -18.11 -17.23
N ILE A 78 20.15 -18.11 -15.89
CA ILE A 78 20.62 -16.95 -15.12
C ILE A 78 22.03 -16.56 -15.51
N ARG A 79 22.96 -17.53 -15.59
CA ARG A 79 24.36 -17.26 -15.98
C ARG A 79 24.45 -16.61 -17.36
N LEU A 80 23.66 -17.09 -18.32
CA LEU A 80 23.58 -16.52 -19.66
C LEU A 80 23.00 -15.11 -19.63
N PHE A 81 21.88 -14.90 -18.93
CA PHE A 81 21.27 -13.58 -18.74
C PHE A 81 22.26 -12.58 -18.14
N LEU A 82 22.97 -12.96 -17.08
CA LEU A 82 23.94 -12.10 -16.40
C LEU A 82 25.11 -11.70 -17.31
N LYS A 83 25.58 -12.59 -18.20
CA LYS A 83 26.59 -12.24 -19.21
C LYS A 83 26.11 -11.11 -20.13
N THR A 84 24.84 -11.10 -20.52
CA THR A 84 24.28 -10.03 -21.36
C THR A 84 24.17 -8.68 -20.63
N CYS A 85 24.17 -8.69 -19.28
CA CYS A 85 24.01 -7.50 -18.45
C CYS A 85 25.34 -6.85 -18.00
N GLN A 86 26.50 -7.46 -18.30
CA GLN A 86 27.82 -7.00 -17.83
C GLN A 86 28.23 -5.61 -18.35
N THR A 87 27.51 -5.05 -19.32
CA THR A 87 27.76 -3.71 -19.87
C THR A 87 27.35 -2.56 -18.93
N ASN A 88 26.63 -2.86 -17.83
CA ASN A 88 26.22 -1.84 -16.86
C ASN A 88 27.20 -1.73 -15.67
N VAL A 89 28.07 -0.72 -15.71
CA VAL A 89 29.15 -0.46 -14.72
C VAL A 89 28.64 -0.40 -13.27
N LYS A 90 27.43 0.09 -13.05
CA LYS A 90 26.86 0.23 -11.69
C LYS A 90 26.51 -1.11 -11.04
N LEU A 91 26.29 -2.15 -11.83
CA LEU A 91 25.83 -3.47 -11.36
C LEU A 91 26.93 -4.54 -11.42
N THR A 92 28.11 -4.22 -11.93
CA THR A 92 29.19 -5.19 -12.19
C THR A 92 29.60 -5.96 -10.94
N LYS A 93 29.71 -5.31 -9.77
CA LYS A 93 30.09 -5.99 -8.51
C LYS A 93 29.07 -7.06 -8.11
N PHE A 94 27.78 -6.73 -8.19
CA PHE A 94 26.68 -7.64 -7.90
C PHE A 94 26.62 -8.81 -8.90
N ILE A 95 26.69 -8.51 -10.20
CA ILE A 95 26.68 -9.51 -11.27
C ILE A 95 27.84 -10.50 -11.09
N ASN A 96 29.04 -9.99 -10.81
CA ASN A 96 30.23 -10.82 -10.59
C ASN A 96 30.09 -11.69 -9.34
N SER A 97 29.44 -11.20 -8.27
CA SER A 97 29.18 -11.98 -7.07
C SER A 97 28.26 -13.18 -7.35
N ILE A 98 27.16 -12.97 -8.09
CA ILE A 98 26.29 -14.10 -8.46
C ILE A 98 27.02 -15.06 -9.40
N GLN A 99 27.72 -14.55 -10.42
CA GLN A 99 28.47 -15.41 -11.35
C GLN A 99 29.56 -16.22 -10.65
N HIS A 100 30.20 -15.65 -9.63
CA HIS A 100 31.13 -16.37 -8.76
C HIS A 100 30.43 -17.52 -8.02
N ASN A 101 29.29 -17.26 -7.38
CA ASN A 101 28.53 -18.29 -6.69
C ASN A 101 28.07 -19.42 -7.63
N LEU A 102 27.61 -19.09 -8.84
CA LEU A 102 27.25 -20.08 -9.86
C LEU A 102 28.46 -20.87 -10.38
N LYS A 103 29.63 -20.24 -10.45
CA LYS A 103 30.87 -20.89 -10.93
C LYS A 103 31.39 -21.94 -9.95
N PHE A 104 31.26 -21.68 -8.65
CA PHE A 104 31.83 -22.51 -7.58
C PHE A 104 30.79 -23.33 -6.80
N GLY A 105 29.51 -23.19 -7.12
CA GLY A 105 28.44 -23.97 -6.49
C GLY A 105 28.09 -23.50 -5.09
N HIS A 106 28.12 -22.19 -4.83
CA HIS A 106 27.69 -21.63 -3.55
C HIS A 106 26.20 -21.27 -3.59
N GLN A 107 25.52 -21.44 -2.46
CA GLN A 107 24.12 -21.03 -2.31
C GLN A 107 23.99 -19.52 -2.55
N LEU A 108 22.92 -19.13 -3.23
CA LEU A 108 22.55 -17.74 -3.40
C LEU A 108 21.91 -17.24 -2.10
N THR A 109 22.32 -16.04 -1.68
CA THR A 109 21.71 -15.36 -0.54
C THR A 109 20.36 -14.77 -0.93
N PHE A 110 19.49 -14.54 0.07
CA PHE A 110 18.21 -13.83 -0.11
C PHE A 110 18.38 -12.49 -0.84
N GLN A 111 19.38 -11.70 -0.45
CA GLN A 111 19.66 -10.41 -1.08
C GLN A 111 20.06 -10.57 -2.56
N GLN A 112 20.85 -11.59 -2.87
CA GLN A 112 21.26 -11.85 -4.26
C GLN A 112 20.09 -12.26 -5.14
N THR A 113 19.17 -13.09 -4.63
CA THR A 113 17.97 -13.50 -5.38
C THR A 113 16.95 -12.38 -5.52
N GLU A 114 16.79 -11.55 -4.49
CA GLU A 114 16.03 -10.30 -4.55
C GLU A 114 16.52 -9.36 -5.65
N ASP A 115 17.81 -9.05 -5.66
CA ASP A 115 18.41 -8.13 -6.62
C ASP A 115 18.40 -8.73 -8.03
N LEU A 116 18.51 -10.06 -8.15
CA LEU A 116 18.40 -10.78 -9.42
C LEU A 116 16.99 -10.64 -10.01
N ILE A 117 15.95 -10.86 -9.20
CA ILE A 117 14.55 -10.66 -9.61
C ILE A 117 14.33 -9.23 -10.09
N TRP A 118 14.82 -8.25 -9.32
CA TRP A 118 14.71 -6.84 -9.71
C TRP A 118 15.40 -6.59 -11.06
N LEU A 119 16.63 -7.08 -11.24
CA LEU A 119 17.40 -6.92 -12.48
C LEU A 119 16.73 -7.57 -13.70
N ILE A 120 16.19 -8.77 -13.54
CA ILE A 120 15.48 -9.51 -14.60
C ILE A 120 14.28 -8.69 -15.07
N LEU A 121 13.46 -8.22 -14.12
CA LEU A 121 12.20 -7.54 -14.39
C LEU A 121 12.34 -6.05 -14.75
N GLN A 122 13.54 -5.47 -14.75
CA GLN A 122 13.76 -4.08 -15.15
C GLN A 122 13.35 -3.76 -16.59
N ARG A 123 13.50 -4.70 -17.51
CA ARG A 123 13.07 -4.54 -18.91
C ARG A 123 12.01 -5.56 -19.23
N ARG A 124 10.95 -5.11 -19.91
CA ARG A 124 9.85 -5.98 -20.32
C ARG A 124 10.30 -6.87 -21.48
N SER A 125 10.38 -8.17 -21.25
CA SER A 125 10.34 -9.19 -22.29
C SER A 125 9.65 -10.44 -21.77
N LYS A 126 9.00 -11.18 -22.66
CA LYS A 126 8.34 -12.45 -22.33
C LYS A 126 9.34 -13.43 -21.69
N GLU A 127 10.52 -13.55 -22.30
CA GLU A 127 11.63 -14.41 -21.83
C GLU A 127 12.08 -14.07 -20.40
N ARG A 128 12.17 -12.77 -20.05
CA ARG A 128 12.55 -12.34 -18.70
C ARG A 128 11.48 -12.69 -17.68
N PHE A 129 10.21 -12.56 -18.04
CA PHE A 129 9.11 -12.94 -17.17
C PHE A 129 9.05 -14.46 -16.98
N GLU A 130 9.31 -15.24 -18.04
CA GLU A 130 9.46 -16.69 -17.96
C GLU A 130 10.62 -17.09 -17.05
N LEU A 131 11.79 -16.45 -17.17
CA LEU A 131 12.92 -16.68 -16.28
C LEU A 131 12.59 -16.33 -14.82
N TYR A 132 11.91 -15.22 -14.58
CA TYR A 132 11.41 -14.86 -13.25
C TYR A 132 10.49 -15.95 -12.68
N ASN A 133 9.52 -16.44 -13.45
CA ASN A 133 8.61 -17.50 -13.01
C ASN A 133 9.35 -18.80 -12.68
N LYS A 134 10.34 -19.18 -13.50
CA LYS A 134 11.23 -20.32 -13.22
C LYS A 134 11.98 -20.14 -11.90
N ILE A 135 12.56 -18.96 -11.64
CA ILE A 135 13.24 -18.64 -10.37
C ILE A 135 12.28 -18.73 -9.19
N MET A 136 11.10 -18.13 -9.31
CA MET A 136 10.08 -18.19 -8.24
C MET A 136 9.64 -19.63 -7.97
N SER A 137 9.56 -20.49 -8.99
CA SER A 137 9.28 -21.91 -8.83
C SER A 137 10.37 -22.62 -8.01
N GLN A 138 11.64 -22.33 -8.26
CA GLN A 138 12.76 -22.92 -7.51
C GLN A 138 12.81 -22.43 -6.05
N LEU A 139 12.51 -21.15 -5.80
CA LEU A 139 12.36 -20.61 -4.45
C LEU A 139 11.20 -21.29 -3.68
N LYS A 140 10.07 -21.52 -4.36
CA LYS A 140 8.90 -22.25 -3.81
C LYS A 140 9.26 -23.70 -3.45
N GLU A 141 9.90 -24.42 -4.35
CA GLU A 141 10.34 -25.81 -4.09
C GLU A 141 11.29 -25.88 -2.90
N THR A 142 12.23 -24.94 -2.82
CA THR A 142 13.15 -24.83 -1.67
C THR A 142 12.39 -24.64 -0.37
N THR A 143 11.32 -23.83 -0.37
CA THR A 143 10.47 -23.59 0.81
C THR A 143 9.79 -24.88 1.28
N ILE A 144 9.24 -25.67 0.35
CA ILE A 144 8.65 -26.98 0.67
C ILE A 144 9.70 -27.87 1.32
N ARG A 145 10.89 -28.00 0.71
CA ARG A 145 11.95 -28.87 1.24
C ARG A 145 12.42 -28.47 2.63
N VAL A 146 12.50 -27.17 2.90
CA VAL A 146 12.84 -26.65 4.24
C VAL A 146 11.79 -27.08 5.26
N SER A 147 10.50 -26.95 4.92
CA SER A 147 9.41 -27.41 5.80
C SER A 147 9.44 -28.92 6.05
N GLU A 148 9.97 -29.69 5.09
CA GLU A 148 10.15 -31.15 5.18
C GLU A 148 11.49 -31.56 5.81
N ASN A 149 12.31 -30.63 6.32
CA ASN A 149 13.67 -30.86 6.83
C ASN A 149 14.60 -31.59 5.82
N LYS A 150 14.41 -31.36 4.53
CA LYS A 150 15.23 -31.91 3.45
C LYS A 150 16.37 -30.95 3.07
N GLN A 151 17.41 -31.49 2.45
CA GLN A 151 18.53 -30.70 1.94
C GLN A 151 18.05 -29.69 0.88
N THR A 152 18.47 -28.43 1.06
CA THR A 152 18.19 -27.32 0.13
C THR A 152 19.24 -27.24 -0.96
N GLY A 153 18.84 -26.74 -2.13
CA GLY A 153 19.72 -26.49 -3.26
C GLY A 153 20.46 -25.17 -3.22
N MET A 154 20.71 -24.61 -4.40
CA MET A 154 21.41 -23.34 -4.55
C MET A 154 20.51 -22.13 -4.32
N PHE A 155 19.19 -22.26 -4.52
CA PHE A 155 18.25 -21.21 -4.17
C PHE A 155 17.97 -21.16 -2.65
N PRO A 156 17.73 -19.97 -2.09
CA PRO A 156 17.19 -19.83 -0.74
C PRO A 156 15.66 -20.06 -0.71
N PRO A 157 15.05 -20.19 0.48
CA PRO A 157 13.59 -20.24 0.61
C PRO A 157 12.91 -18.98 0.07
N LEU A 158 11.65 -19.10 -0.32
CA LEU A 158 10.82 -17.97 -0.73
C LEU A 158 10.42 -17.13 0.49
N HIS A 159 10.35 -15.81 0.32
CA HIS A 159 9.86 -14.87 1.34
C HIS A 159 9.34 -13.59 0.68
N SER A 160 8.79 -12.69 1.48
CA SER A 160 8.14 -11.44 1.04
C SER A 160 9.05 -10.49 0.26
N GLY A 161 10.35 -10.46 0.55
CA GLY A 161 11.33 -9.60 -0.13
C GLY A 161 11.43 -9.88 -1.63
N HIS A 162 11.35 -11.15 -2.04
CA HIS A 162 11.30 -11.52 -3.46
C HIS A 162 10.10 -10.91 -4.19
N TYR A 163 8.92 -10.95 -3.58
CA TYR A 163 7.71 -10.31 -4.15
C TYR A 163 7.80 -8.79 -4.14
N LEU A 164 8.34 -8.20 -3.07
CA LEU A 164 8.57 -6.76 -3.01
C LEU A 164 9.43 -6.28 -4.18
N ARG A 165 10.54 -6.96 -4.47
CA ARG A 165 11.42 -6.61 -5.60
C ARG A 165 10.73 -6.77 -6.95
N ALA A 166 9.94 -7.82 -7.12
CA ALA A 166 9.16 -8.04 -8.34
C ALA A 166 8.12 -6.92 -8.55
N ILE A 167 7.35 -6.61 -7.52
CA ILE A 167 6.33 -5.55 -7.54
C ILE A 167 6.99 -4.19 -7.76
N GLN A 168 8.12 -3.90 -7.11
CA GLN A 168 8.89 -2.68 -7.34
C GLN A 168 9.38 -2.55 -8.78
N ALA A 169 9.89 -3.63 -9.38
CA ALA A 169 10.33 -3.62 -10.77
C ALA A 169 9.14 -3.37 -11.71
N ILE A 170 8.04 -4.10 -11.52
CA ILE A 170 6.81 -3.97 -12.31
C ILE A 170 6.18 -2.58 -12.18
N SER A 171 6.19 -2.01 -10.97
CA SER A 171 5.61 -0.69 -10.68
C SER A 171 6.27 0.47 -11.42
N ARG A 172 7.52 0.28 -11.88
CA ARG A 172 8.30 1.30 -12.60
C ARG A 172 8.05 1.29 -14.11
N VAL A 173 7.30 0.32 -14.62
CA VAL A 173 7.04 0.17 -16.05
C VAL A 173 5.86 1.04 -16.50
N LYS A 174 5.96 1.65 -17.69
CA LYS A 174 4.93 2.52 -18.27
C LYS A 174 3.63 1.78 -18.63
N GLU A 175 3.63 0.46 -18.72
CA GLU A 175 2.43 -0.38 -18.78
C GLU A 175 2.57 -1.46 -17.73
N VAL A 176 1.74 -1.40 -16.67
CA VAL A 176 1.81 -2.37 -15.59
C VAL A 176 1.03 -3.62 -16.02
N PRO A 177 1.66 -4.80 -16.06
CA PRO A 177 0.99 -6.08 -16.26
C PRO A 177 0.10 -6.44 -15.04
N LEU A 178 -1.17 -6.04 -15.07
CA LEU A 178 -2.08 -6.22 -13.92
C LEU A 178 -2.42 -7.68 -13.66
N GLU A 179 -2.53 -8.52 -14.70
CA GLU A 179 -2.81 -9.95 -14.55
C GLU A 179 -1.65 -10.68 -13.86
N GLU A 180 -0.43 -10.31 -14.20
CA GLU A 180 0.78 -10.79 -13.56
C GLU A 180 0.84 -10.34 -12.09
N LEU A 181 0.46 -9.09 -11.81
CA LEU A 181 0.36 -8.58 -10.44
C LEU A 181 -0.68 -9.35 -9.62
N LYS A 182 -1.86 -9.61 -10.17
CA LYS A 182 -2.90 -10.45 -9.53
C LYS A 182 -2.40 -11.87 -9.29
N THR A 183 -1.67 -12.46 -10.25
CA THR A 183 -1.07 -13.79 -10.12
C THR A 183 -0.04 -13.84 -8.99
N MET A 184 0.76 -12.78 -8.83
CA MET A 184 1.69 -12.64 -7.70
C MET A 184 0.94 -12.57 -6.37
N LEU A 185 -0.13 -11.78 -6.27
CA LEU A 185 -0.93 -11.66 -5.05
C LEU A 185 -1.61 -12.99 -4.68
N GLN A 186 -2.16 -13.71 -5.67
CA GLN A 186 -2.71 -15.04 -5.46
C GLN A 186 -1.64 -16.02 -4.98
N SER A 187 -0.43 -15.98 -5.56
CA SER A 187 0.70 -16.77 -5.06
C SER A 187 1.08 -16.40 -3.64
N MET A 188 1.17 -15.12 -3.28
CA MET A 188 1.46 -14.71 -1.91
C MET A 188 0.42 -15.27 -0.93
N LYS A 189 -0.87 -15.21 -1.29
CA LYS A 189 -1.96 -15.77 -0.48
C LYS A 189 -1.87 -17.29 -0.36
N GLN A 190 -1.64 -18.01 -1.46
CA GLN A 190 -1.52 -19.47 -1.48
C GLN A 190 -0.37 -19.98 -0.60
N TRP A 191 0.73 -19.23 -0.56
CA TRP A 191 1.94 -19.59 0.17
C TRP A 191 2.02 -18.93 1.55
N GLU A 192 0.93 -18.32 2.03
CA GLU A 192 0.83 -17.63 3.31
C GLU A 192 1.92 -16.56 3.53
N ILE A 193 2.38 -15.93 2.44
CA ILE A 193 3.41 -14.90 2.50
C ILE A 193 2.73 -13.56 2.81
N PRO A 194 3.05 -12.91 3.95
CA PRO A 194 2.35 -11.70 4.36
C PRO A 194 2.66 -10.55 3.41
N ILE A 195 1.61 -9.82 3.02
CA ILE A 195 1.74 -8.50 2.40
C ILE A 195 2.14 -7.55 3.53
N ASN A 196 3.40 -7.11 3.54
CA ASN A 196 3.86 -6.10 4.48
C ASN A 196 3.54 -4.68 3.97
N ARG A 197 3.76 -3.67 4.83
CA ARG A 197 3.52 -2.24 4.52
C ARG A 197 4.23 -1.81 3.23
N GLN A 198 5.44 -2.27 2.98
CA GLN A 198 6.19 -1.91 1.77
C GLN A 198 5.53 -2.43 0.49
N ILE A 199 5.10 -3.68 0.52
CA ILE A 199 4.39 -4.30 -0.60
C ILE A 199 3.04 -3.60 -0.82
N ALA A 200 2.27 -3.36 0.24
CA ALA A 200 0.99 -2.65 0.17
C ALA A 200 1.14 -1.26 -0.47
N ASN A 201 2.13 -0.46 -0.04
CA ASN A 201 2.39 0.86 -0.61
C ASN A 201 2.66 0.80 -2.11
N HIS A 202 3.50 -0.12 -2.55
CA HIS A 202 3.78 -0.26 -3.98
C HIS A 202 2.56 -0.71 -4.77
N LEU A 203 1.75 -1.61 -4.23
CA LEU A 203 0.53 -2.08 -4.89
C LEU A 203 -0.51 -0.97 -5.03
N VAL A 204 -0.79 -0.22 -3.96
CA VAL A 204 -1.72 0.90 -3.99
C VAL A 204 -1.25 1.97 -4.98
N LEU A 205 0.04 2.33 -4.96
CA LEU A 205 0.61 3.27 -5.93
C LEU A 205 0.48 2.78 -7.37
N VAL A 206 0.61 1.48 -7.60
CA VAL A 206 0.48 0.87 -8.92
C VAL A 206 -0.96 0.94 -9.44
N PHE A 207 -1.93 0.51 -8.62
CA PHE A 207 -3.33 0.53 -9.01
C PHE A 207 -3.86 1.95 -9.21
N THR A 208 -3.50 2.89 -8.31
CA THR A 208 -3.90 4.30 -8.40
C THR A 208 -3.34 5.01 -9.63
N ARG A 209 -2.06 4.78 -9.99
CA ARG A 209 -1.46 5.32 -11.24
C ARG A 209 -2.13 4.81 -12.51
N ARG A 210 -2.95 3.78 -12.42
CA ARG A 210 -3.65 3.14 -13.54
C ARG A 210 -5.16 3.37 -13.51
N ASP A 211 -5.63 4.23 -12.61
CA ASP A 211 -7.04 4.46 -12.40
C ASP A 211 -7.85 3.21 -11.96
N HIS A 212 -7.18 2.17 -11.45
CA HIS A 212 -7.79 0.98 -10.84
C HIS A 212 -8.09 1.23 -9.36
N TYR A 213 -8.86 2.28 -9.09
CA TYR A 213 -9.20 2.71 -7.74
C TYR A 213 -9.97 1.65 -6.93
N PRO A 214 -10.91 0.86 -7.49
CA PRO A 214 -11.60 -0.20 -6.75
C PRO A 214 -10.66 -1.27 -6.21
N GLU A 215 -9.72 -1.76 -7.03
CA GLU A 215 -8.74 -2.78 -6.65
C GLU A 215 -7.74 -2.23 -5.62
N ALA A 216 -7.32 -0.97 -5.78
CA ALA A 216 -6.53 -0.29 -4.75
C ALA A 216 -7.27 -0.31 -3.41
N ASN A 217 -8.54 0.13 -3.40
CA ASN A 217 -9.35 0.23 -2.20
C ASN A 217 -9.63 -1.14 -1.55
N GLN A 218 -9.86 -2.19 -2.35
CA GLN A 218 -10.01 -3.55 -1.83
C GLN A 218 -8.71 -4.06 -1.19
N LEU A 219 -7.56 -3.82 -1.84
CA LEU A 219 -6.27 -4.21 -1.29
C LEU A 219 -6.01 -3.50 0.04
N ILE A 220 -6.36 -2.22 0.11
CA ILE A 220 -6.28 -1.41 1.33
C ILE A 220 -7.17 -2.02 2.41
N LEU A 221 -8.46 -2.20 2.14
CA LEU A 221 -9.38 -2.76 3.13
C LEU A 221 -8.91 -4.13 3.61
N SER A 222 -8.46 -5.01 2.71
CA SER A 222 -7.90 -6.31 3.13
C SER A 222 -6.62 -6.16 3.95
N PHE A 223 -5.74 -5.20 3.65
CA PHE A 223 -4.51 -4.98 4.42
C PHE A 223 -4.80 -4.50 5.83
N PHE A 224 -5.76 -3.57 5.97
CA PHE A 224 -6.22 -3.08 7.26
C PHE A 224 -7.06 -4.15 7.98
N GLU A 225 -7.97 -4.87 7.32
CA GLU A 225 -8.77 -5.95 7.93
C GLU A 225 -7.91 -7.16 8.37
N ASP A 226 -7.08 -7.72 7.47
CA ASP A 226 -6.26 -8.91 7.75
C ASP A 226 -5.06 -8.60 8.65
N GLY A 227 -4.50 -7.39 8.56
CA GLY A 227 -3.38 -6.94 9.39
C GLY A 227 -3.78 -6.49 10.80
N LEU A 228 -4.99 -5.94 10.96
CA LEU A 228 -5.43 -5.31 12.22
C LEU A 228 -6.35 -6.21 13.06
N LEU A 229 -7.27 -6.97 12.45
CA LEU A 229 -8.21 -7.78 13.24
C LEU A 229 -7.61 -9.07 13.78
N LYS A 230 -6.65 -9.69 13.07
CA LYS A 230 -6.04 -10.96 13.53
C LYS A 230 -5.04 -10.79 14.67
N LYS A 231 -4.39 -9.63 14.81
CA LYS A 231 -3.50 -9.36 15.95
C LYS A 231 -4.26 -8.88 17.19
N ALA A 232 -5.32 -8.09 17.01
CA ALA A 232 -6.19 -7.68 18.12
C ALA A 232 -6.98 -8.85 18.74
N SER A 233 -7.24 -9.92 17.97
CA SER A 233 -8.05 -11.06 18.42
C SER A 233 -7.24 -12.22 19.04
N ASN A 234 -5.92 -12.29 18.81
CA ASN A 234 -5.10 -13.46 19.18
C ASN A 234 -3.97 -13.21 20.20
N SER A 235 -3.80 -11.99 20.72
CA SER A 235 -2.89 -11.75 21.85
C SER A 235 -3.68 -11.26 23.06
N GLY A 236 -4.12 -12.20 23.90
CA GLY A 236 -4.45 -11.96 25.31
C GLY A 236 -3.22 -11.64 26.16
N THR A 237 -2.22 -11.01 25.56
CA THR A 237 -1.00 -10.53 26.19
C THR A 237 -0.82 -9.09 25.73
N ASP A 238 -0.51 -8.22 26.70
CA ASP A 238 -0.10 -6.82 26.52
C ASP A 238 1.19 -6.71 25.69
N SER A 239 1.21 -7.26 24.48
CA SER A 239 2.18 -6.88 23.48
C SER A 239 1.76 -5.50 22.99
N LYS A 240 2.17 -4.47 23.74
CA LYS A 240 2.46 -3.15 23.19
C LYS A 240 3.17 -3.42 21.87
N ILE A 241 2.54 -3.03 20.77
CA ILE A 241 3.20 -2.99 19.47
C ILE A 241 4.48 -2.20 19.72
N GLU A 242 5.63 -2.87 19.66
CA GLU A 242 6.91 -2.19 19.87
C GLU A 242 6.95 -1.00 18.91
N ILE A 243 7.08 0.17 19.53
CA ILE A 243 7.08 1.51 18.94
C ILE A 243 7.69 1.43 17.55
N GLY A 244 6.84 1.54 16.53
CA GLY A 244 7.30 1.65 15.15
C GLY A 244 8.23 2.85 15.06
N ASN A 245 9.45 2.64 14.58
CA ASN A 245 10.39 3.73 14.31
C ASN A 245 9.68 4.83 13.49
N GLU A 246 10.09 6.09 13.61
CA GLU A 246 9.50 7.23 12.87
C GLU A 246 9.33 6.96 11.36
N GLY A 247 10.20 6.13 10.77
CA GLY A 247 10.11 5.67 9.39
C GLY A 247 8.87 4.79 9.07
N ASP A 248 8.41 3.98 10.01
CA ASP A 248 7.25 3.11 9.87
C ASP A 248 5.93 3.90 9.87
N ASN A 249 5.82 4.91 10.75
CA ASN A 249 4.67 5.82 10.78
C ASN A 249 4.61 6.65 9.50
N LYS A 250 5.73 7.22 9.04
CA LYS A 250 5.81 7.92 7.74
C LYS A 250 5.37 7.04 6.57
N MET A 251 5.66 5.74 6.62
CA MET A 251 5.28 4.81 5.57
C MET A 251 3.78 4.48 5.58
N LEU A 252 3.20 4.35 6.78
CA LEU A 252 1.77 4.13 6.96
C LEU A 252 0.96 5.38 6.57
N THR A 253 1.42 6.57 6.95
CA THR A 253 0.83 7.86 6.53
C THR A 253 0.83 8.00 5.01
N ARG A 254 1.95 7.70 4.33
CA ARG A 254 2.00 7.73 2.86
C ARG A 254 1.02 6.76 2.21
N LEU A 255 0.88 5.56 2.78
CA LEU A 255 -0.14 4.60 2.34
C LEU A 255 -1.50 5.24 2.45
N PHE A 256 -1.85 5.67 3.66
CA PHE A 256 -3.14 6.27 4.00
C PHE A 256 -3.49 7.46 3.11
N ASN A 257 -2.58 8.42 2.91
CA ASN A 257 -2.81 9.59 2.05
C ASN A 257 -3.06 9.17 0.59
N THR A 258 -2.31 8.17 0.08
CA THR A 258 -2.54 7.60 -1.26
C THR A 258 -3.91 6.93 -1.35
N CYS A 259 -4.35 6.25 -0.28
CA CYS A 259 -5.67 5.65 -0.18
C CYS A 259 -6.77 6.72 -0.25
N MET A 260 -6.68 7.78 0.55
CA MET A 260 -7.66 8.86 0.56
C MET A 260 -7.79 9.51 -0.82
N TRP A 261 -6.65 9.71 -1.51
CA TRP A 261 -6.65 10.20 -2.88
C TRP A 261 -7.36 9.25 -3.87
N SER A 262 -7.12 7.94 -3.74
CA SER A 262 -7.81 6.90 -4.52
C SER A 262 -9.32 6.95 -4.33
N TYR A 263 -9.78 7.04 -3.09
CA TYR A 263 -11.20 7.21 -2.78
C TYR A 263 -11.73 8.49 -3.43
N ASN A 264 -11.06 9.62 -3.28
CA ASN A 264 -11.49 10.88 -3.90
C ASN A 264 -11.66 10.76 -5.41
N LYS A 265 -10.71 10.16 -6.13
CA LYS A 265 -10.80 10.00 -7.59
C LYS A 265 -11.95 9.11 -8.04
N MET A 266 -12.24 8.05 -7.28
CA MET A 266 -13.40 7.19 -7.56
C MET A 266 -14.75 7.94 -7.47
N THR A 267 -14.87 9.06 -6.74
CA THR A 267 -16.09 9.90 -6.77
C THR A 267 -16.25 10.69 -8.07
N GLN A 268 -15.14 11.00 -8.74
CA GLN A 268 -15.09 11.91 -9.88
C GLN A 268 -15.29 11.13 -11.18
N GLY A 269 -16.50 10.65 -11.44
CA GLY A 269 -16.85 10.07 -12.75
C GLY A 269 -17.72 8.82 -12.75
N THR A 270 -18.08 8.28 -11.58
CA THR A 270 -18.92 7.07 -11.49
C THR A 270 -20.28 7.40 -10.89
N VAL A 271 -21.35 6.97 -11.56
CA VAL A 271 -22.71 7.04 -11.00
C VAL A 271 -22.88 5.83 -10.08
N PHE A 272 -23.00 6.07 -8.78
CA PHE A 272 -23.24 5.01 -7.80
C PHE A 272 -24.73 4.83 -7.55
N THR A 273 -25.14 3.59 -7.28
CA THR A 273 -26.41 3.34 -6.61
C THR A 273 -26.36 3.85 -5.16
N SER A 274 -27.52 4.11 -4.55
CA SER A 274 -27.61 4.54 -3.14
C SER A 274 -26.93 3.55 -2.18
N SER A 275 -27.09 2.23 -2.40
CA SER A 275 -26.47 1.20 -1.57
C SER A 275 -24.94 1.16 -1.70
N GLU A 276 -24.40 1.31 -2.91
CA GLU A 276 -22.96 1.38 -3.15
C GLU A 276 -22.34 2.63 -2.50
N PHE A 277 -23.04 3.76 -2.58
CA PHE A 277 -22.62 5.01 -1.96
C PHE A 277 -22.50 4.87 -0.43
N HIS A 278 -23.52 4.33 0.24
CA HIS A 278 -23.50 4.12 1.69
C HIS A 278 -22.48 3.06 2.13
N SER A 279 -22.36 1.94 1.39
CA SER A 279 -21.35 0.91 1.64
C SER A 279 -19.94 1.48 1.58
N ARG A 280 -19.69 2.36 0.60
CA ARG A 280 -18.42 3.03 0.42
C ARG A 280 -18.11 4.05 1.52
N GLN A 281 -19.07 4.90 1.90
CA GLN A 281 -18.91 5.84 3.02
C GLN A 281 -18.49 5.08 4.29
N ARG A 282 -19.17 3.98 4.60
CA ARG A 282 -18.84 3.12 5.75
C ARG A 282 -17.41 2.61 5.69
N LYS A 283 -16.98 2.07 4.55
CA LYS A 283 -15.60 1.58 4.34
C LYS A 283 -14.54 2.67 4.47
N LEU A 284 -14.85 3.89 3.99
CA LEU A 284 -13.96 5.04 4.17
C LEU A 284 -13.79 5.38 5.65
N ARG A 285 -14.89 5.37 6.42
CA ARG A 285 -14.85 5.59 7.87
C ARG A 285 -14.07 4.50 8.60
N GLU A 286 -14.34 3.23 8.29
CA GLU A 286 -13.62 2.09 8.87
C GLU A 286 -12.10 2.22 8.65
N LEU A 287 -11.69 2.64 7.45
CA LEU A 287 -10.28 2.89 7.11
C LEU A 287 -9.67 4.03 7.94
N ILE A 288 -10.36 5.17 8.03
CA ILE A 288 -9.86 6.34 8.78
C ILE A 288 -9.80 6.04 10.29
N CYS A 289 -10.85 5.43 10.84
CA CYS A 289 -10.89 5.02 12.24
C CYS A 289 -9.84 3.95 12.55
N GLY A 290 -9.59 3.00 11.63
CA GLY A 290 -8.51 2.03 11.76
C GLY A 290 -7.15 2.71 11.83
N PHE A 291 -6.85 3.59 10.87
CA PHE A 291 -5.60 4.36 10.86
C PHE A 291 -5.38 5.17 12.14
N LEU A 292 -6.42 5.86 12.65
CA LEU A 292 -6.32 6.63 13.90
C LEU A 292 -6.04 5.74 15.13
N LYS A 293 -6.61 4.53 15.19
CA LYS A 293 -6.36 3.58 16.29
C LYS A 293 -4.92 3.05 16.27
N ASP A 294 -4.39 2.73 15.10
CA ASP A 294 -3.08 2.07 14.97
C ASP A 294 -1.89 3.01 14.92
N SER A 295 -2.13 4.27 14.54
CA SER A 295 -1.09 5.30 14.50
C SER A 295 -0.69 5.81 15.89
N GLU A 296 -1.25 5.26 16.96
CA GLU A 296 -1.10 5.75 18.35
C GLU A 296 -1.40 7.26 18.47
N GLY A 297 -2.32 7.77 17.63
CA GLY A 297 -2.64 9.20 17.54
C GLY A 297 -1.76 10.01 16.58
N TYR A 298 -0.85 9.38 15.83
CA TYR A 298 -0.12 10.06 14.76
C TYR A 298 -1.02 10.28 13.53
N PHE A 299 -1.65 11.46 13.50
CA PHE A 299 -2.41 11.97 12.37
C PHE A 299 -1.82 13.32 11.99
N ASP A 300 -1.20 13.43 10.82
CA ASP A 300 -0.57 14.68 10.37
C ASP A 300 -1.52 15.54 9.52
N ASP A 301 -1.06 16.76 9.23
CA ASP A 301 -1.84 17.77 8.49
C ASP A 301 -2.27 17.27 7.09
N GLU A 302 -1.42 16.48 6.43
CA GLU A 302 -1.73 15.90 5.11
C GLU A 302 -2.81 14.81 5.24
N SER A 303 -2.69 13.92 6.23
CA SER A 303 -3.71 12.92 6.55
C SER A 303 -5.05 13.55 6.92
N LEU A 304 -5.05 14.63 7.71
CA LEU A 304 -6.25 15.40 8.01
C LEU A 304 -6.86 15.98 6.73
N TYR A 305 -6.07 16.72 5.94
CA TYR A 305 -6.53 17.34 4.70
C TYR A 305 -7.20 16.31 3.79
N CYS A 306 -6.52 15.19 3.54
CA CYS A 306 -7.00 14.13 2.65
C CYS A 306 -8.26 13.45 3.19
N SER A 307 -8.37 13.27 4.50
CA SER A 307 -9.55 12.65 5.14
C SER A 307 -10.77 13.56 5.07
N ILE A 308 -10.62 14.85 5.40
CA ILE A 308 -11.72 15.82 5.29
C ILE A 308 -12.17 15.96 3.84
N GLU A 309 -11.23 16.04 2.89
CA GLU A 309 -11.57 16.11 1.46
C GLU A 309 -12.35 14.86 0.99
N ALA A 310 -11.95 13.67 1.46
CA ALA A 310 -12.62 12.41 1.17
C ALA A 310 -14.03 12.32 1.75
N SER A 311 -14.20 12.71 3.01
CA SER A 311 -15.51 12.74 3.67
C SER A 311 -16.46 13.73 3.01
N LEU A 312 -16.02 14.96 2.74
CA LEU A 312 -16.87 15.97 2.07
C LEU A 312 -17.17 15.61 0.61
N SER A 313 -16.25 14.95 -0.09
CA SER A 313 -16.52 14.45 -1.45
C SER A 313 -17.49 13.28 -1.46
N GLY A 314 -17.59 12.56 -0.35
CA GLY A 314 -18.55 11.50 -0.11
C GLY A 314 -19.84 11.95 0.58
N ASN A 315 -20.13 13.25 0.72
CA ASN A 315 -21.27 13.80 1.49
C ASN A 315 -21.40 13.17 2.89
N ASP A 316 -20.29 13.09 3.61
CA ASP A 316 -20.23 12.64 5.00
C ASP A 316 -19.76 13.81 5.90
N GLU A 317 -20.52 14.91 5.86
CA GLU A 317 -20.28 16.10 6.68
C GLU A 317 -20.24 15.80 8.19
N PRO A 318 -21.11 14.93 8.77
CA PRO A 318 -21.01 14.56 10.18
C PRO A 318 -19.65 13.95 10.54
N PHE A 319 -19.09 13.10 9.67
CA PHE A 319 -17.78 12.51 9.95
C PHE A 319 -16.64 13.52 9.76
N ALA A 320 -16.74 14.43 8.78
CA ALA A 320 -15.79 15.53 8.64
C ALA A 320 -15.74 16.42 9.89
N LEU A 321 -16.90 16.74 10.48
CA LEU A 321 -16.99 17.47 11.74
C LEU A 321 -16.32 16.72 12.90
N ALA A 322 -16.60 15.43 13.04
CA ALA A 322 -15.98 14.59 14.07
C ALA A 322 -14.45 14.52 13.91
N LEU A 323 -13.93 14.47 12.67
CA LEU A 323 -12.48 14.49 12.41
C LEU A 323 -11.83 15.83 12.77
N LEU A 324 -12.46 16.96 12.47
CA LEU A 324 -11.99 18.28 12.88
C LEU A 324 -11.95 18.40 14.40
N GLN A 325 -13.01 17.95 15.09
CA GLN A 325 -13.08 17.92 16.54
C GLN A 325 -12.00 17.00 17.12
N HIS A 326 -11.77 15.82 16.54
CA HIS A 326 -10.71 14.92 16.98
C HIS A 326 -9.34 15.59 16.90
N TYR A 327 -9.02 16.22 15.76
CA TYR A 327 -7.75 16.92 15.57
C TYR A 327 -7.54 18.06 16.57
N GLY A 328 -8.58 18.89 16.75
CA GLY A 328 -8.50 20.06 17.62
C GLY A 328 -8.56 19.76 19.11
N THR A 329 -9.27 18.70 19.53
CA THR A 329 -9.52 18.43 20.96
C THR A 329 -8.73 17.24 21.51
N LYS A 330 -8.54 16.16 20.75
CA LYS A 330 -7.79 14.98 21.23
C LYS A 330 -6.31 15.09 20.95
N LEU A 331 -5.95 15.66 19.79
CA LEU A 331 -4.55 15.89 19.42
C LEU A 331 -4.06 17.28 19.81
N GLU A 332 -4.96 18.17 20.25
CA GLU A 332 -4.66 19.54 20.68
C GLU A 332 -3.87 20.34 19.63
N ARG A 333 -4.25 20.19 18.35
CA ARG A 333 -3.59 20.85 17.22
C ARG A 333 -4.49 21.89 16.53
N GLY A 334 -3.89 22.99 16.10
CA GLY A 334 -4.53 23.94 15.19
C GLY A 334 -4.77 23.30 13.81
N ILE A 335 -5.90 23.62 13.18
CA ILE A 335 -6.22 23.15 11.84
C ILE A 335 -5.45 23.99 10.82
N PRO A 336 -4.66 23.40 9.91
CA PRO A 336 -3.96 24.16 8.88
C PRO A 336 -4.92 25.00 8.03
N ILE A 337 -4.56 26.25 7.73
CA ILE A 337 -5.37 27.15 6.87
C ILE A 337 -5.66 26.51 5.50
N THR A 338 -4.79 25.64 5.01
CA THR A 338 -5.00 24.88 3.76
C THR A 338 -6.26 24.00 3.82
N VAL A 339 -6.59 23.43 4.99
CA VAL A 339 -7.81 22.64 5.21
C VAL A 339 -9.03 23.55 5.19
N LEU A 340 -8.99 24.71 5.87
CA LEU A 340 -10.08 25.71 5.82
C LEU A 340 -10.36 26.14 4.37
N LYS A 341 -9.31 26.50 3.61
CA LYS A 341 -9.41 26.90 2.21
C LYS A 341 -9.96 25.79 1.33
N MET A 342 -9.64 24.53 1.61
CA MET A 342 -10.20 23.39 0.90
C MET A 342 -11.70 23.22 1.19
N ILE A 343 -12.12 23.34 2.45
CA ILE A 343 -13.55 23.30 2.84
C ILE A 343 -14.32 24.41 2.13
N GLN A 344 -13.82 25.66 2.17
CA GLN A 344 -14.42 26.81 1.48
C GLN A 344 -14.57 26.55 -0.02
N ARG A 345 -13.49 26.12 -0.70
CA ARG A 345 -13.52 25.79 -2.14
C ARG A 345 -14.53 24.69 -2.45
N LYS A 346 -14.62 23.66 -1.60
CA LYS A 346 -15.54 22.55 -1.79
C LYS A 346 -17.00 23.00 -1.66
N ILE A 347 -17.31 23.80 -0.65
CA ILE A 347 -18.65 24.37 -0.44
C ILE A 347 -19.04 25.26 -1.62
N LEU A 348 -18.18 26.20 -2.01
CA LEU A 348 -18.44 27.10 -3.14
C LEU A 348 -18.62 26.34 -4.45
N TYR A 349 -17.80 25.31 -4.70
CA TYR A 349 -17.94 24.44 -5.86
C TYR A 349 -19.26 23.66 -5.87
N SER A 350 -19.69 23.15 -4.72
CA SER A 350 -21.00 22.48 -4.58
C SER A 350 -22.15 23.45 -4.86
N LEU A 351 -22.05 24.70 -4.39
CA LEU A 351 -23.03 25.74 -4.69
C LEU A 351 -23.07 26.08 -6.18
N ASP A 352 -21.92 26.26 -6.83
CA ASP A 352 -21.88 26.61 -8.25
C ASP A 352 -22.44 25.47 -9.12
N LYS A 353 -22.14 24.21 -8.76
CA LYS A 353 -22.75 23.04 -9.41
C LYS A 353 -24.26 22.96 -9.22
N MET A 354 -24.73 23.30 -8.02
CA MET A 354 -26.16 23.35 -7.73
C MET A 354 -26.84 24.41 -8.58
N LYS A 355 -26.27 25.63 -8.66
CA LYS A 355 -26.80 26.72 -9.48
C LYS A 355 -26.97 26.34 -10.95
N GLN A 356 -25.99 25.63 -11.52
CA GLN A 356 -26.05 25.16 -12.91
C GLN A 356 -27.21 24.20 -13.21
N ARG A 357 -27.81 23.60 -12.17
CA ARG A 357 -28.89 22.61 -12.30
C ARG A 357 -30.27 23.16 -11.97
N LEU A 358 -30.35 24.40 -11.50
CA LEU A 358 -31.60 25.02 -11.07
C LEU A 358 -32.23 25.85 -12.18
N THR A 359 -33.56 25.96 -12.14
CA THR A 359 -34.30 26.90 -12.96
C THR A 359 -34.13 28.33 -12.44
N ASP A 360 -34.30 29.34 -13.30
CA ASP A 360 -34.19 30.76 -12.90
C ASP A 360 -35.11 31.15 -11.73
N LYS A 361 -36.28 30.50 -11.62
CA LYS A 361 -37.21 30.70 -10.50
C LYS A 361 -36.62 30.18 -9.18
N ASN A 362 -36.03 28.99 -9.18
CA ASN A 362 -35.45 28.39 -7.99
C ASN A 362 -34.15 29.09 -7.58
N LEU A 363 -33.36 29.57 -8.54
CA LEU A 363 -32.17 30.39 -8.28
C LEU A 363 -32.49 31.64 -7.47
N LYS A 364 -33.52 32.40 -7.88
CA LYS A 364 -33.95 33.61 -7.15
C LYS A 364 -34.44 33.32 -5.73
N LEU A 365 -35.03 32.15 -5.49
CA LEU A 365 -35.48 31.73 -4.16
C LEU A 365 -34.31 31.34 -3.24
N MET A 366 -33.20 30.92 -3.82
CA MET A 366 -31.98 30.51 -3.10
C MET A 366 -30.96 31.61 -2.90
N ASP A 367 -31.06 32.72 -3.62
CA ASP A 367 -30.09 33.81 -3.57
C ASP A 367 -29.77 34.28 -2.13
N PRO A 368 -30.75 34.41 -1.20
CA PRO A 368 -30.45 34.76 0.18
C PRO A 368 -29.59 33.73 0.92
N GLN A 369 -29.89 32.43 0.79
CA GLN A 369 -29.13 31.33 1.40
C GLN A 369 -27.71 31.28 0.82
N VAL A 370 -27.59 31.38 -0.50
CA VAL A 370 -26.29 31.40 -1.18
C VAL A 370 -25.44 32.58 -0.72
N THR A 371 -26.05 33.75 -0.55
CA THR A 371 -25.36 34.96 -0.09
C THR A 371 -24.83 34.75 1.33
N ARG A 372 -25.65 34.24 2.26
CA ARG A 372 -25.19 33.93 3.64
C ARG A 372 -24.06 32.92 3.68
N ILE A 373 -24.09 31.88 2.84
CA ILE A 373 -23.00 30.90 2.77
C ILE A 373 -21.72 31.55 2.22
N ARG A 374 -21.83 32.43 1.21
CA ARG A 374 -20.68 33.17 0.67
C ARG A 374 -20.09 34.12 1.70
N GLU A 375 -20.92 34.86 2.41
CA GLU A 375 -20.50 35.72 3.52
C GLU A 375 -19.79 34.90 4.62
N ALA A 376 -20.27 33.71 4.97
CA ALA A 376 -19.59 32.83 5.92
C ALA A 376 -18.21 32.36 5.41
N CYS A 377 -18.08 32.06 4.11
CA CYS A 377 -16.78 31.77 3.49
C CYS A 377 -15.84 33.00 3.51
N GLU A 378 -16.35 34.20 3.29
CA GLU A 378 -15.55 35.43 3.29
C GLU A 378 -15.12 35.85 4.71
N ILE A 379 -16.02 35.76 5.69
CA ILE A 379 -15.72 36.06 7.11
C ILE A 379 -14.64 35.13 7.66
N SER A 380 -14.67 33.85 7.29
CA SER A 380 -13.58 32.93 7.65
C SER A 380 -12.25 33.27 6.98
N THR A 381 -12.26 34.02 5.86
CA THR A 381 -11.06 34.57 5.21
C THR A 381 -10.54 35.84 5.91
N PHE A 382 -11.43 36.65 6.51
CA PHE A 382 -11.01 37.83 7.31
C PHE A 382 -10.33 37.44 8.62
N LEU A 383 -10.76 36.34 9.24
CA LEU A 383 -10.08 35.77 10.41
C LEU A 383 -8.66 35.28 10.07
N GLU A 384 -8.33 35.03 8.80
CA GLU A 384 -6.95 34.74 8.34
C GLU A 384 -6.02 35.97 8.45
N ASN A 385 -6.57 37.19 8.43
CA ASN A 385 -5.79 38.43 8.43
C ASN A 385 -5.74 39.14 9.79
N ASP A 386 -6.66 38.83 10.70
CA ASP A 386 -6.69 39.45 12.04
C ASP A 386 -5.73 38.77 13.05
N ASP A 387 -5.19 37.60 12.73
CA ASP A 387 -4.09 36.99 13.51
C ASP A 387 -2.76 37.75 13.36
N GLU A 388 -2.57 38.57 12.30
CA GLU A 388 -1.47 39.55 12.27
C GLU A 388 -1.63 40.66 13.35
N ARG A 389 -2.80 40.78 13.99
CA ARG A 389 -3.05 41.74 15.09
C ARG A 389 -3.06 41.12 16.48
N ARG A 390 -3.10 39.79 16.63
CA ARG A 390 -3.18 39.12 17.95
C ARG A 390 -1.83 38.58 18.43
N ASN A 391 -0.84 39.47 18.49
CA ASN A 391 0.34 39.31 19.36
C ASN A 391 -0.01 39.48 20.87
N GLY A 392 -1.17 38.97 21.34
CA GLY A 392 -1.70 39.41 22.63
C GLY A 392 -2.79 38.59 23.30
N VAL A 393 -3.08 37.35 22.89
CA VAL A 393 -3.94 36.47 23.71
C VAL A 393 -3.37 35.05 23.75
N VAL A 394 -2.42 34.88 24.66
CA VAL A 394 -2.11 33.59 25.28
C VAL A 394 -3.36 33.18 26.07
N LEU A 395 -4.18 32.27 25.54
CA LEU A 395 -5.06 31.47 26.39
C LEU A 395 -4.24 30.28 26.89
N ALA A 396 -3.59 30.53 28.02
CA ALA A 396 -3.02 29.49 28.86
C ALA A 396 -4.15 28.57 29.35
N SER A 397 -4.15 27.34 28.86
CA SER A 397 -4.39 26.19 29.73
C SER A 397 -3.05 25.47 29.88
N GLU A 398 -2.48 25.56 31.08
CA GLU A 398 -1.23 24.94 31.48
C GLU A 398 -1.28 23.42 31.22
N GLY A 399 -0.42 22.95 30.32
CA GLY A 399 -0.31 21.53 30.01
C GLY A 399 0.65 21.23 28.86
N ASN A 400 1.95 21.43 29.05
CA ASN A 400 3.04 20.85 28.23
C ASN A 400 2.88 20.95 26.69
N ILE A 401 2.76 22.15 26.13
CA ILE A 401 3.08 22.37 24.71
C ILE A 401 4.61 22.40 24.56
N LYS A 402 5.22 21.20 24.52
CA LYS A 402 6.56 21.03 23.91
C LYS A 402 6.36 20.72 22.44
N GLY A 403 6.10 21.75 21.64
CA GLY A 403 5.92 21.63 20.20
C GLY A 403 5.87 22.98 19.49
N ARG A 404 7.05 23.48 19.10
CA ARG A 404 7.36 24.47 18.05
C ARG A 404 6.45 25.71 17.94
N GLU A 405 6.99 26.85 18.40
CA GLU A 405 6.47 28.21 18.19
C GLU A 405 6.44 28.69 16.72
N GLU A 406 6.84 27.86 15.74
CA GLU A 406 6.88 28.25 14.31
C GLU A 406 5.59 27.91 13.52
N ASP A 407 4.67 27.11 14.07
CA ASP A 407 3.45 26.64 13.35
C ASP A 407 2.16 27.43 13.70
N ALA A 408 2.22 28.36 14.67
CA ALA A 408 1.04 29.12 15.12
C ALA A 408 0.48 30.06 14.04
N ASP A 409 1.35 30.64 13.20
CA ASP A 409 0.98 31.65 12.19
C ASP A 409 0.19 31.11 10.99
N ASN A 410 -0.02 29.79 10.88
CA ASN A 410 -0.69 29.17 9.71
C ASN A 410 -1.81 28.19 10.07
N SER A 411 -2.36 28.28 11.27
CA SER A 411 -3.42 27.38 11.74
C SER A 411 -4.61 28.13 12.35
N VAL A 412 -5.79 27.52 12.29
CA VAL A 412 -7.05 28.06 12.83
C VAL A 412 -7.65 27.09 13.83
N HIS A 413 -8.45 27.60 14.77
CA HIS A 413 -9.18 26.73 15.69
C HIS A 413 -10.20 25.88 14.93
N TRP A 414 -10.30 24.59 15.28
CA TRP A 414 -11.16 23.63 14.57
C TRP A 414 -12.64 24.04 14.52
N ILE A 415 -13.10 24.78 15.53
CA ILE A 415 -14.47 25.28 15.62
C ILE A 415 -14.81 26.27 14.50
N ILE A 416 -13.82 26.97 13.96
CA ILE A 416 -13.99 27.90 12.82
C ILE A 416 -14.35 27.09 11.56
N CYS A 417 -13.61 26.01 11.30
CA CYS A 417 -13.90 25.09 10.19
C CYS A 417 -15.25 24.38 10.38
N ALA A 418 -15.56 23.94 11.61
CA ALA A 418 -16.83 23.28 11.93
C ALA A 418 -18.02 24.21 11.69
N LYS A 419 -17.94 25.47 12.13
CA LYS A 419 -18.97 26.50 11.91
C LYS A 419 -19.28 26.69 10.43
N LEU A 420 -18.27 26.68 9.57
CA LEU A 420 -18.48 26.82 8.12
C LEU A 420 -19.29 25.65 7.55
N ILE A 421 -18.95 24.41 7.92
CA ILE A 421 -19.68 23.21 7.48
C ILE A 421 -21.12 23.23 8.03
N ILE A 422 -21.30 23.53 9.33
CA ILE A 422 -22.62 23.57 9.97
C ILE A 422 -23.50 24.66 9.34
N THR A 423 -22.94 25.84 9.07
CA THR A 423 -23.67 26.95 8.42
C THR A 423 -24.12 26.55 7.03
N TYR A 424 -23.25 25.93 6.24
CA TYR A 424 -23.59 25.38 4.93
C TYR A 424 -24.75 24.37 5.02
N MET A 425 -24.68 23.41 5.96
CA MET A 425 -25.74 22.42 6.13
C MET A 425 -27.05 23.05 6.59
N LYS A 426 -27.02 23.98 7.54
CA LYS A 426 -28.20 24.68 8.07
C LYS A 426 -28.91 25.50 7.01
N GLU A 427 -28.16 26.24 6.18
CA GLU A 427 -28.71 27.05 5.08
C GLU A 427 -29.32 26.20 3.96
N LEU A 428 -28.90 24.94 3.84
CA LEU A 428 -29.47 23.95 2.92
C LEU A 428 -30.43 22.97 3.62
N HIS A 429 -30.92 23.32 4.81
CA HIS A 429 -31.90 22.54 5.57
C HIS A 429 -31.48 21.08 5.84
N TYR A 430 -30.18 20.85 6.06
CA TYR A 430 -29.56 19.55 6.32
C TYR A 430 -29.83 18.50 5.23
N TYR A 431 -30.10 18.98 4.01
CA TYR A 431 -30.47 18.10 2.92
C TYR A 431 -29.26 17.25 2.46
N PRO A 432 -29.35 15.90 2.46
CA PRO A 432 -28.20 15.01 2.31
C PRO A 432 -27.62 14.96 0.89
N PHE A 433 -28.35 15.46 -0.11
CA PHE A 433 -27.92 15.47 -1.50
C PHE A 433 -28.20 16.81 -2.18
N PRO A 434 -27.26 17.76 -2.11
CA PRO A 434 -27.39 19.02 -2.85
C PRO A 434 -27.47 18.86 -4.38
N TYR A 435 -27.31 17.63 -4.89
CA TYR A 435 -27.42 17.31 -6.30
C TYR A 435 -28.81 16.82 -6.74
N SER A 436 -29.73 16.51 -5.82
CA SER A 436 -31.13 16.11 -6.13
C SER A 436 -32.10 17.30 -6.14
N PHE A 437 -31.58 18.51 -6.10
CA PHE A 437 -32.33 19.76 -6.10
C PHE A 437 -33.00 20.13 -7.44
N GLN A 438 -32.99 19.21 -8.42
CA GLN A 438 -33.71 19.38 -9.68
C GLN A 438 -35.23 19.40 -9.48
N ASP A 439 -35.73 18.79 -8.41
CA ASP A 439 -37.16 18.77 -8.11
C ASP A 439 -37.57 19.97 -7.24
N SER A 440 -38.51 20.77 -7.74
CA SER A 440 -38.97 22.00 -7.07
C SER A 440 -39.64 21.74 -5.71
N SER A 441 -40.12 20.52 -5.49
CA SER A 441 -40.74 20.05 -4.23
C SER A 441 -39.76 19.97 -3.05
N ASN A 442 -38.47 19.72 -3.32
CA ASN A 442 -37.42 19.63 -2.29
C ASN A 442 -37.03 21.00 -1.70
N TRP A 443 -37.54 22.09 -2.27
CA TRP A 443 -37.31 23.47 -1.81
C TRP A 443 -38.45 24.04 -0.97
N SER A 444 -39.56 23.31 -0.89
CA SER A 444 -40.74 23.64 -0.10
C SER A 444 -40.92 22.65 1.04
N LEU A 445 -39.81 22.24 1.67
CA LEU A 445 -39.86 21.37 2.83
C LEU A 445 -40.63 22.07 3.95
N SER A 446 -41.57 21.35 4.54
CA SER A 446 -42.26 21.76 5.74
C SER A 446 -41.27 21.89 6.90
N SER A 447 -41.61 22.69 7.91
CA SER A 447 -40.80 22.80 9.13
C SER A 447 -40.57 21.44 9.81
N PHE A 448 -41.50 20.49 9.62
CA PHE A 448 -41.39 19.13 10.13
C PHE A 448 -40.32 18.32 9.38
N GLU A 449 -40.31 18.34 8.04
CA GLU A 449 -39.29 17.64 7.24
C GLU A 449 -37.88 18.20 7.51
N ILE A 450 -37.74 19.52 7.67
CA ILE A 450 -36.47 20.15 8.03
C ILE A 450 -36.01 19.67 9.42
N PHE A 451 -36.95 19.55 10.37
CA PHE A 451 -36.66 19.02 11.70
C PHE A 451 -36.21 17.55 11.67
N GLU A 452 -36.85 16.71 10.85
CA GLU A 452 -36.46 15.31 10.68
C GLU A 452 -35.04 15.20 10.08
N LEU A 453 -34.74 15.96 9.03
CA LEU A 453 -33.41 15.97 8.41
C LEU A 453 -32.32 16.44 9.38
N LYS A 454 -32.59 17.49 10.16
CA LYS A 454 -31.69 17.95 11.23
C LYS A 454 -31.46 16.82 12.25
N THR A 455 -32.53 16.16 12.70
CA THR A 455 -32.44 15.06 13.68
C THR A 455 -31.59 13.90 13.15
N ILE A 456 -31.74 13.53 11.88
CA ILE A 456 -30.92 12.50 11.22
C ILE A 456 -29.45 12.92 11.20
N PHE A 457 -29.16 14.16 10.79
CA PHE A 457 -27.80 14.71 10.76
C PHE A 457 -27.15 14.69 12.15
N GLU A 458 -27.87 15.15 13.18
CA GLU A 458 -27.35 15.21 14.55
C GLU A 458 -27.15 13.82 15.15
N THR A 459 -28.07 12.89 14.88
CA THR A 459 -27.90 11.49 15.28
C THR A 459 -26.64 10.90 14.65
N GLN A 460 -26.42 11.12 13.35
CA GLN A 460 -25.21 10.67 12.67
C GLN A 460 -23.96 11.33 13.24
N LEU A 461 -23.97 12.64 13.54
CA LEU A 461 -22.85 13.35 14.15
C LEU A 461 -22.46 12.75 15.49
N ILE A 462 -23.43 12.49 16.36
CA ILE A 462 -23.22 11.86 17.66
C ILE A 462 -22.64 10.46 17.50
N GLU A 463 -23.15 9.65 16.56
CA GLU A 463 -22.57 8.35 16.25
C GLU A 463 -21.11 8.46 15.80
N ARG A 464 -20.79 9.42 14.91
CA ARG A 464 -19.42 9.63 14.43
C ARG A 464 -18.48 10.08 15.55
N GLN A 465 -18.96 10.93 16.47
CA GLN A 465 -18.20 11.34 17.65
C GLN A 465 -17.90 10.15 18.56
N LYS A 466 -18.87 9.25 18.76
CA LYS A 466 -18.67 8.00 19.51
C LYS A 466 -17.63 7.10 18.88
N GLU A 467 -17.66 6.94 17.55
CA GLU A 467 -16.66 6.15 16.81
C GLU A 467 -15.21 6.61 17.07
N LEU A 468 -15.02 7.91 17.36
CA LEU A 468 -13.73 8.55 17.64
C LEU A 468 -13.48 8.85 19.14
N ASN A 469 -14.31 8.34 20.05
CA ASN A 469 -14.23 8.57 21.51
C ASN A 469 -14.22 10.07 21.90
N LEU A 470 -15.03 10.88 21.22
CA LEU A 470 -15.17 12.31 21.47
C LEU A 470 -16.35 12.62 22.40
N THR A 471 -16.34 13.83 22.97
CA THR A 471 -17.50 14.35 23.68
C THR A 471 -18.64 14.60 22.70
N GLU A 472 -19.82 14.07 23.03
CA GLU A 472 -21.04 14.23 22.25
C GLU A 472 -21.47 15.70 22.24
N MET A 473 -21.62 16.27 21.04
CA MET A 473 -22.07 17.64 20.82
C MET A 473 -22.92 17.69 19.57
N ASP A 474 -24.14 18.20 19.68
CA ASP A 474 -24.99 18.47 18.53
C ASP A 474 -24.54 19.73 17.77
N SER A 475 -25.22 20.03 16.66
CA SER A 475 -24.85 21.11 15.77
C SER A 475 -25.00 22.50 16.39
N ASP A 476 -25.99 22.69 17.28
CA ASP A 476 -26.23 23.97 17.95
C ASP A 476 -25.21 24.17 19.09
N ALA A 477 -24.92 23.14 19.87
CA ALA A 477 -23.91 23.17 20.93
C ALA A 477 -22.50 23.49 20.39
N MET A 478 -22.15 23.00 19.20
CA MET A 478 -20.90 23.40 18.52
C MET A 478 -20.88 24.89 18.16
N LEU A 479 -22.00 25.44 17.68
CA LEU A 479 -22.10 26.87 17.33
C LEU A 479 -22.11 27.78 18.57
N GLU A 480 -22.74 27.35 19.66
CA GLU A 480 -22.68 28.06 20.94
C GLU A 480 -21.26 28.14 21.46
N ARG A 481 -20.50 27.03 21.36
CA ARG A 481 -19.10 26.97 21.76
C ARG A 481 -18.23 27.95 20.97
N TYR A 482 -18.44 28.06 19.66
CA TYR A 482 -17.78 29.10 18.84
C TYR A 482 -18.01 30.50 19.42
N SER A 483 -19.26 30.80 19.81
CA SER A 483 -19.64 32.13 20.31
C SER A 483 -19.06 32.42 21.70
N SER A 484 -18.64 31.39 22.44
CA SER A 484 -17.98 31.51 23.75
C SER A 484 -16.44 31.53 23.68
N GLU A 485 -15.86 30.97 22.60
CA GLU A 485 -14.40 30.80 22.46
C GLU A 485 -13.73 31.83 21.53
N VAL A 486 -14.52 32.59 20.74
CA VAL A 486 -14.06 33.63 19.80
C VAL A 486 -14.51 35.01 20.28
#